data_AF-A0A3A4SE76-F1
#
_entry.id   AF-A0A3A4SE76-F1
#
_cell.length_a   1.000
_cell.length_b   1.000
_cell.length_c   1.000
_cell.angle_alpha   90.00
_cell.angle_beta   90.00
_cell.angle_gamma   90.00
#
_symmetry.space_group_name_H-M   'P 1'
#
loop_
_entity.id
_entity.type
_entity.pdbx_description
1 polymer ?
#
loop_
_entity_poly.entity_id
_entity_poly.type
_entity_poly.pdbx_seq_one_letter_code
_entity_poly.pdbx_strand_id
1 'polypeptide(L)'
;MMDHKFYQFWSDVVAQAVSGQIRPNEFTDWMRLGGDCPEQLMAMFKKYYGLEHHSTDNPLDSELYKSAMANFKKSMTDFYSMLDVVPKKDYLELEKKYLALQRKTEDLEAVILQLKLLFKTHPPNVEEGIAPLNQMLKTQNEHFLKMMDSLAGFYGISAEKKDEPEEK
;
A
#
# COMPACT_ATOMS: atom_id res chain seq x y z
N MET A 1 0.87 -26.52 -4.54
CA MET A 1 1.57 -27.76 -4.22
C MET A 1 2.40 -28.15 -5.42
N MET A 2 3.69 -28.43 -5.21
CA MET A 2 4.62 -28.83 -6.27
C MET A 2 4.11 -30.09 -6.99
N ASP A 3 4.13 -30.05 -8.33
CA ASP A 3 3.69 -31.16 -9.16
C ASP A 3 4.81 -32.19 -9.42
N HIS A 4 4.46 -33.41 -9.83
CA HIS A 4 5.46 -34.47 -10.06
C HIS A 4 6.46 -34.13 -11.17
N LYS A 5 6.00 -33.43 -12.22
CA LYS A 5 6.84 -33.04 -13.37
C LYS A 5 7.91 -32.06 -12.91
N PHE A 6 7.56 -31.16 -12.00
CA PHE A 6 8.50 -30.26 -11.34
C PHE A 6 9.65 -31.00 -10.64
N TYR A 7 9.35 -32.02 -9.83
CA TYR A 7 10.40 -32.78 -9.13
C TYR A 7 11.32 -33.55 -10.09
N GLN A 8 10.76 -34.15 -11.14
CA GLN A 8 11.55 -34.84 -12.15
C GLN A 8 12.46 -33.87 -12.92
N PHE A 9 11.90 -32.73 -13.33
CA PHE A 9 12.67 -31.66 -13.95
C PHE A 9 13.80 -31.17 -13.04
N TRP A 10 13.48 -30.88 -11.77
CA TRP A 10 14.45 -30.37 -10.81
C TRP A 10 15.56 -31.38 -10.51
N SER A 11 15.22 -32.65 -10.34
CA SER A 11 16.19 -33.75 -10.16
C SER A 11 17.18 -33.82 -11.32
N ASP A 12 16.68 -33.77 -12.56
CA ASP A 12 17.55 -33.83 -13.74
C ASP A 12 18.39 -32.57 -13.92
N VAL A 13 17.87 -31.38 -13.60
CA VAL A 13 18.65 -30.14 -13.61
C VAL A 13 19.82 -30.23 -12.63
N VAL A 14 19.57 -30.73 -11.41
CA VAL A 14 20.62 -30.95 -10.41
C VAL A 14 21.64 -31.98 -10.89
N ALA A 15 21.20 -33.10 -11.45
CA ALA A 15 22.08 -34.14 -11.99
C ALA A 15 22.98 -33.60 -13.12
N GLN A 16 22.40 -32.84 -14.06
CA GLN A 16 23.14 -32.25 -15.17
C GLN A 16 24.06 -31.11 -14.73
N ALA A 17 23.71 -30.39 -13.67
CA ALA A 17 24.59 -29.41 -13.07
C ALA A 17 25.82 -30.07 -12.42
N VAL A 18 25.62 -31.21 -11.75
CA VAL A 18 26.72 -32.00 -11.16
C VAL A 18 27.64 -32.57 -12.24
N SER A 19 27.10 -32.99 -13.38
CA SER A 19 27.92 -33.46 -14.52
C SER A 19 28.54 -32.32 -15.35
N GLY A 20 28.30 -31.05 -14.98
CA GLY A 20 28.82 -29.87 -15.69
C GLY A 20 28.14 -29.59 -17.03
N GLN A 21 27.04 -30.27 -17.35
CA GLN A 21 26.28 -30.08 -18.58
C GLN A 21 25.42 -28.82 -18.54
N ILE A 22 24.96 -28.42 -17.36
CA ILE A 22 24.23 -27.16 -17.14
C ILE A 22 24.99 -26.34 -16.12
N ARG A 23 25.30 -25.09 -16.45
CA ARG A 23 25.91 -24.18 -15.47
C ARG A 23 24.81 -23.64 -14.55
N PRO A 24 25.03 -23.54 -13.23
CA PRO A 24 24.03 -22.97 -12.31
C PRO A 24 23.52 -21.59 -12.74
N ASN A 25 24.40 -20.78 -13.33
CA ASN A 25 24.06 -19.43 -13.81
C ASN A 25 23.02 -19.45 -14.94
N GLU A 26 23.07 -20.45 -15.82
CA GLU A 26 22.14 -20.60 -16.95
C GLU A 26 20.71 -20.82 -16.48
N PHE A 27 20.54 -21.63 -15.43
CA PHE A 27 19.24 -21.81 -14.80
C PHE A 27 18.75 -20.51 -14.13
N THR A 28 19.64 -19.81 -13.41
CA THR A 28 19.26 -18.55 -12.75
C THR A 28 18.91 -17.44 -13.75
N ASP A 29 19.58 -17.39 -14.90
CA ASP A 29 19.31 -16.41 -15.95
C ASP A 29 17.96 -16.69 -16.63
N TRP A 30 17.66 -17.96 -16.92
CA TRP A 30 16.34 -18.38 -17.43
C TRP A 30 15.22 -17.99 -16.45
N MET A 31 15.40 -18.24 -15.15
CA MET A 31 14.44 -17.87 -14.11
C MET A 31 14.28 -16.36 -13.94
N ARG A 32 15.36 -15.58 -14.06
CA ARG A 32 15.36 -14.12 -13.83
C ARG A 32 14.69 -13.35 -14.97
N LEU A 33 14.97 -13.75 -16.20
CA LEU A 33 14.65 -12.92 -17.36
C LEU A 33 13.43 -13.42 -18.14
N GLY A 34 13.01 -14.68 -17.99
CA GLY A 34 12.19 -15.31 -19.03
C GLY A 34 12.84 -15.17 -20.43
N GLY A 35 14.14 -14.87 -20.46
CA GLY A 35 14.95 -14.66 -21.65
C GLY A 35 15.49 -15.98 -22.18
N ASP A 36 16.35 -15.89 -23.20
CA ASP A 36 16.92 -17.01 -23.96
C ASP A 36 17.32 -18.16 -23.04
N CYS A 37 16.41 -19.14 -22.98
CA CYS A 37 16.65 -20.39 -22.28
C CYS A 37 17.67 -21.15 -23.11
N PRO A 38 18.76 -21.63 -22.52
CA PRO A 38 19.65 -22.55 -23.22
C PRO A 38 18.83 -23.69 -23.82
N GLU A 39 19.11 -24.02 -25.07
CA GLU A 39 18.33 -24.99 -25.84
C GLU A 39 18.14 -26.31 -25.09
N GLN A 40 19.16 -26.71 -24.33
CA GLN A 40 19.13 -27.88 -23.46
C GLN A 40 18.11 -27.78 -22.31
N LEU A 41 18.08 -26.66 -21.57
CA LEU A 41 17.11 -26.41 -20.50
C LEU A 41 15.68 -26.32 -21.07
N MET A 42 15.54 -25.70 -22.25
CA MET A 42 14.26 -25.62 -22.95
C MET A 42 13.79 -27.00 -23.41
N ALA A 43 14.68 -27.82 -23.96
CA ALA A 43 14.37 -29.18 -24.40
C ALA A 43 13.92 -30.04 -23.21
N MET A 44 14.59 -29.95 -22.07
CA MET A 44 14.19 -30.63 -20.84
C MET A 44 12.83 -30.15 -20.33
N PHE A 45 12.61 -28.83 -20.31
CA PHE A 45 11.32 -28.27 -19.91
C PHE A 45 10.21 -28.79 -20.82
N LYS A 46 10.43 -28.77 -22.14
CA LYS A 46 9.49 -29.33 -23.11
C LYS A 46 9.24 -30.81 -22.87
N LYS A 47 10.28 -31.61 -22.61
CA LYS A 47 10.15 -33.03 -22.26
C LYS A 47 9.23 -33.27 -21.07
N TYR A 48 9.52 -32.62 -19.94
CA TYR A 48 8.78 -32.87 -18.70
C TYR A 48 7.36 -32.30 -18.70
N TYR A 49 7.13 -31.21 -19.44
CA TYR A 49 5.82 -30.59 -19.55
C TYR A 49 5.00 -31.06 -20.76
N GLY A 50 5.53 -32.00 -21.56
CA GLY A 50 4.82 -32.60 -22.70
C GLY A 50 4.74 -31.69 -23.94
N LEU A 51 5.74 -30.81 -24.11
CA LEU A 51 5.84 -29.82 -25.18
C LEU A 51 6.84 -30.16 -26.29
N GLU A 52 7.31 -31.40 -26.37
CA GLU A 52 8.36 -31.83 -27.31
C GLU A 52 7.96 -31.71 -28.80
N HIS A 53 6.68 -31.85 -29.11
CA HIS A 53 6.16 -31.89 -30.48
C HIS A 53 5.45 -30.59 -30.89
N HIS A 54 5.54 -29.55 -30.05
CA HIS A 54 4.84 -28.28 -30.27
C HIS A 54 5.77 -27.25 -30.92
N SER A 55 5.32 -26.72 -32.05
CA SER A 55 6.02 -25.72 -32.84
C SER A 55 5.60 -24.32 -32.39
N THR A 56 6.57 -23.41 -32.27
CA THR A 56 6.32 -22.02 -31.82
C THR A 56 5.41 -21.19 -32.73
N ASP A 57 5.05 -21.70 -33.91
CA ASP A 57 4.19 -21.04 -34.90
C ASP A 57 2.68 -21.27 -34.67
N ASN A 58 2.27 -22.15 -33.75
CA ASN A 58 0.85 -22.39 -33.48
C ASN A 58 0.37 -21.61 -32.23
N PRO A 59 -0.70 -20.79 -32.32
CA PRO A 59 -1.26 -20.07 -31.17
C PRO A 59 -1.64 -20.96 -30.00
N LEU A 60 -2.11 -22.19 -30.26
CA LEU A 60 -2.46 -23.17 -29.21
C LEU A 60 -1.24 -23.65 -28.42
N ASP A 61 -0.12 -23.81 -29.11
CA ASP A 61 1.15 -24.24 -28.50
C ASP A 61 1.72 -23.12 -27.60
N SER A 62 1.43 -21.86 -27.93
CA SER A 62 1.77 -20.69 -27.11
C SER A 62 0.98 -20.63 -25.80
N GLU A 63 -0.33 -20.95 -25.82
CA GLU A 63 -1.14 -21.01 -24.60
C GLU A 63 -0.74 -22.18 -23.70
N LEU A 64 -0.47 -23.34 -24.29
CA LEU A 64 -0.03 -24.51 -23.56
C LEU A 64 1.33 -24.27 -22.89
N TYR A 65 2.25 -23.60 -23.58
CA TYR A 65 3.53 -23.16 -23.02
C TYR A 65 3.35 -22.17 -21.86
N LYS A 66 2.49 -21.15 -22.02
CA LYS A 66 2.19 -20.19 -20.94
C LYS A 66 1.63 -20.88 -19.70
N SER A 67 0.72 -21.83 -19.89
CA SER A 67 0.12 -22.61 -18.81
C SER A 67 1.17 -23.48 -18.10
N ALA A 68 2.00 -24.20 -18.86
CA ALA A 68 3.10 -24.99 -18.31
C ALA A 68 4.09 -24.13 -17.51
N MET A 69 4.47 -22.96 -18.04
CA MET A 69 5.36 -22.02 -17.38
C MET A 69 4.74 -21.43 -16.11
N ALA A 70 3.44 -21.12 -16.12
CA ALA A 70 2.74 -20.65 -14.92
C ALA A 70 2.72 -21.71 -13.81
N ASN A 71 2.45 -22.97 -14.18
CA ASN A 71 2.49 -24.10 -13.24
C ASN A 71 3.90 -24.32 -12.68
N PHE A 72 4.92 -24.28 -13.54
CA PHE A 72 6.31 -24.40 -13.12
C PHE A 72 6.72 -23.29 -12.14
N LYS A 73 6.38 -22.02 -12.44
CA LYS A 73 6.65 -20.89 -11.55
C LYS A 73 5.98 -21.06 -10.19
N LYS A 74 4.73 -21.53 -10.17
CA LYS A 74 4.02 -21.83 -8.92
C LYS A 74 4.74 -22.91 -8.11
N SER A 75 5.14 -24.00 -8.75
CA SER A 75 5.90 -25.09 -8.09
C SER A 75 7.27 -24.60 -7.58
N MET A 76 7.97 -23.74 -8.33
CA MET A 76 9.21 -23.09 -7.85
C MET A 76 9.00 -22.21 -6.62
N THR A 77 7.93 -21.41 -6.58
CA THR A 77 7.60 -20.59 -5.41
C THR A 77 7.27 -21.45 -4.19
N ASP A 78 6.51 -22.53 -4.38
CA ASP A 78 6.20 -23.49 -3.32
C ASP A 78 7.47 -24.18 -2.80
N PHE A 79 8.41 -24.52 -3.69
CA PHE A 79 9.71 -25.08 -3.34
C PHE A 79 10.55 -24.12 -2.50
N TYR A 80 10.64 -22.85 -2.90
CA TYR A 80 11.35 -21.84 -2.12
C TYR A 80 10.72 -21.57 -0.76
N SER A 81 9.38 -21.57 -0.70
CA SER A 81 8.64 -21.43 0.56
C SER A 81 8.92 -22.60 1.51
N MET A 82 9.05 -23.83 1.00
CA MET A 82 9.42 -25.00 1.81
C MET A 82 10.83 -24.87 2.42
N LEU A 83 11.75 -24.22 1.71
CA LEU A 83 13.11 -24.01 2.17
C LEU A 83 13.29 -22.74 3.02
N ASP A 84 12.20 -22.02 3.31
CA ASP A 84 12.22 -20.70 3.96
C ASP A 84 13.18 -19.70 3.28
N VAL A 85 13.39 -19.85 1.96
CA VAL A 85 14.23 -18.94 1.17
C VAL A 85 13.35 -17.96 0.40
N VAL A 86 13.70 -16.68 0.47
CA VAL A 86 13.03 -15.62 -0.28
C VAL A 86 13.84 -15.32 -1.55
N PRO A 87 13.20 -15.21 -2.73
CA PRO A 87 13.89 -14.77 -3.94
C PRO A 87 14.59 -13.41 -3.71
N LYS A 88 15.86 -13.31 -4.12
CA LYS A 88 16.67 -12.09 -3.95
C LYS A 88 15.99 -10.83 -4.51
N LYS A 89 15.22 -10.97 -5.59
CA LYS A 89 14.47 -9.86 -6.19
C LYS A 89 13.49 -9.24 -5.19
N ASP A 90 12.73 -10.09 -4.49
CA ASP A 90 11.69 -9.65 -3.56
C ASP A 90 12.33 -9.00 -2.33
N TYR A 91 13.46 -9.54 -1.87
CA TYR A 91 14.29 -8.92 -0.84
C TYR A 91 14.77 -7.52 -1.25
N LEU A 92 15.34 -7.36 -2.45
CA LEU A 92 15.82 -6.06 -2.94
C LEU A 92 14.68 -5.05 -3.13
N GLU A 93 13.50 -5.52 -3.55
CA GLU A 93 12.32 -4.65 -3.65
C GLU A 93 11.85 -4.21 -2.25
N LEU A 94 11.85 -5.12 -1.29
CA LEU A 94 11.54 -4.82 0.11
C LEU A 94 12.54 -3.83 0.71
N GLU A 95 13.83 -4.01 0.46
CA GLU A 95 14.89 -3.10 0.90
C GLU A 95 14.69 -1.69 0.34
N LYS A 96 14.35 -1.57 -0.95
CA LYS A 96 14.02 -0.26 -1.55
C LYS A 96 12.82 0.40 -0.88
N LYS A 97 11.74 -0.35 -0.62
CA LYS A 97 10.55 0.15 0.08
C LYS A 97 10.88 0.59 1.50
N TYR A 98 11.69 -0.19 2.20
CA TYR A 98 12.16 0.11 3.54
C TYR A 98 12.95 1.42 3.58
N LEU A 99 13.94 1.59 2.69
CA LEU A 99 14.73 2.83 2.60
C LEU A 99 13.86 4.05 2.27
N ALA A 100 12.88 3.89 1.37
CA ALA A 100 11.96 4.98 1.03
C ALA A 100 11.05 5.35 2.20
N LEU A 101 10.61 4.37 2.98
CA LEU A 101 9.78 4.60 4.16
C LEU A 101 10.59 5.26 5.29
N GLN A 102 11.82 4.80 5.51
CA GLN A 102 12.73 5.38 6.50
C GLN A 102 12.95 6.88 6.24
N ARG A 103 13.25 7.27 4.99
CA ARG A 103 13.38 8.69 4.62
C ARG A 103 12.12 9.50 4.91
N LYS A 104 10.94 8.96 4.59
CA LYS A 104 9.66 9.64 4.89
C LYS A 104 9.46 9.83 6.39
N THR A 105 9.84 8.85 7.21
CA THR A 105 9.77 8.97 8.66
C THR A 105 10.72 10.06 9.17
N GLU A 106 11.96 10.09 8.70
CA GLU A 106 12.93 11.13 9.03
C GLU A 106 12.42 12.54 8.64
N ASP A 107 11.85 12.69 7.44
CA ASP A 107 11.25 13.95 6.98
C ASP A 107 10.07 14.38 7.88
N LEU A 108 9.16 13.44 8.22
CA LEU A 108 8.02 13.71 9.09
C LEU A 108 8.45 14.08 10.51
N GLU A 109 9.46 13.41 11.05
CA GLU A 109 10.03 13.75 12.37
C GLU A 109 10.64 15.15 12.36
N ALA A 110 11.37 15.53 11.31
CA ALA A 110 11.90 16.87 11.16
C ALA A 110 10.79 17.93 11.10
N VAL A 111 9.71 17.69 10.35
CA VAL A 111 8.54 18.58 10.29
C VAL A 111 7.85 18.68 11.64
N ILE A 112 7.66 17.57 12.36
CA ILE A 112 7.05 17.57 13.70
C ILE A 112 7.89 18.39 14.67
N LEU A 113 9.22 18.27 14.63
CA LEU A 113 10.12 19.08 15.45
C LEU A 113 9.99 20.58 15.13
N GLN A 114 9.95 20.93 13.84
CA GLN A 114 9.74 22.31 13.40
C GLN A 114 8.39 22.85 13.85
N LEU A 115 7.31 22.09 13.67
CA LEU A 115 5.97 22.47 14.13
C LEU A 115 5.94 22.64 15.65
N LYS A 116 6.51 21.72 16.42
CA LYS A 116 6.62 21.86 17.88
C LYS A 116 7.40 23.11 18.30
N LEU A 117 8.46 23.47 17.57
CA LEU A 117 9.21 24.70 17.80
C LEU A 117 8.38 25.93 17.44
N LEU A 118 7.66 25.92 16.33
CA LEU A 118 6.75 27.00 15.94
C LEU A 118 5.66 27.21 17.00
N PHE A 119 5.01 26.14 17.47
CA PHE A 119 4.03 26.22 18.56
C PHE A 119 4.61 26.81 19.86
N LYS A 120 5.88 26.55 20.17
CA LYS A 120 6.55 27.12 21.35
C LYS A 120 6.95 28.59 21.18
N THR A 121 7.37 28.97 19.97
CA THR A 121 7.89 30.32 19.69
C THR A 121 6.80 31.30 19.27
N HIS A 122 5.77 30.81 18.61
CA HIS A 122 4.59 31.52 18.13
C HIS A 122 3.36 30.72 18.57
N PRO A 123 2.95 30.82 19.85
CA PRO A 123 1.71 30.20 20.28
C PRO A 123 0.58 30.73 19.37
N PRO A 124 -0.28 29.86 18.82
CA PRO A 124 -1.38 30.31 17.98
C PRO A 124 -2.21 31.34 18.75
N ASN A 125 -2.54 32.45 18.09
CA ASN A 125 -3.39 33.47 18.67
C ASN A 125 -4.83 32.93 18.76
N VAL A 126 -5.11 32.21 19.86
CA VAL A 126 -6.41 31.61 20.14
C VAL A 126 -7.50 32.68 20.20
N GLU A 127 -7.17 33.92 20.57
CA GLU A 127 -8.11 35.05 20.58
C GLU A 127 -8.60 35.43 19.17
N GLU A 128 -7.74 35.39 18.15
CA GLU A 128 -8.14 35.67 16.75
C GLU A 128 -9.09 34.61 16.19
N GLY A 129 -8.94 33.34 16.60
CA GLY A 129 -9.84 32.26 16.19
C GLY A 129 -11.19 32.26 16.92
N ILE A 130 -11.22 32.70 18.18
CA ILE A 130 -12.43 32.70 19.02
C ILE A 130 -13.23 34.01 18.89
N ALA A 131 -12.61 35.13 18.53
CA ALA A 131 -13.28 36.42 18.38
C ALA A 131 -14.47 36.39 17.39
N PRO A 132 -14.37 35.81 16.18
CA PRO A 132 -15.49 35.71 15.25
C PRO A 132 -16.66 34.87 15.80
N LEU A 133 -16.34 33.81 16.56
CA LEU A 133 -17.33 32.91 17.14
C LEU A 133 -18.09 33.60 18.28
N ASN A 134 -17.39 34.34 19.14
CA ASN A 134 -18.00 35.18 20.18
C ASN A 134 -18.88 36.29 19.59
N GLN A 135 -18.44 36.91 18.49
CA GLN A 135 -19.25 37.92 17.80
C GLN A 135 -20.52 37.32 17.20
N MET A 136 -20.43 36.13 16.59
CA MET A 136 -21.59 35.41 16.06
C MET A 136 -22.60 35.04 17.16
N LEU A 137 -22.12 34.52 18.30
CA LEU A 137 -22.96 34.20 19.46
C LEU A 137 -23.70 35.43 19.99
N LYS A 138 -23.00 36.57 20.09
CA LYS A 138 -23.59 37.83 20.53
C LYS A 138 -24.69 38.30 19.57
N THR A 139 -24.42 38.27 18.27
CA THR A 139 -25.40 38.64 17.24
C THR A 139 -26.62 37.72 17.25
N GLN A 140 -26.43 36.41 17.40
CA GLN A 140 -27.55 35.47 17.50
C GLN A 140 -28.40 35.71 18.75
N ASN A 141 -27.79 35.99 19.89
CA ASN A 141 -28.51 36.32 21.11
C ASN A 141 -29.29 37.64 20.97
N GLU A 142 -28.72 38.65 20.34
CA GLU A 142 -29.42 39.91 20.04
C GLU A 142 -30.62 39.70 19.11
N HIS A 143 -30.49 38.85 18.09
CA HIS A 143 -31.61 38.50 17.22
C HIS A 143 -32.71 37.72 17.96
N PHE A 144 -32.34 36.80 18.84
CA PHE A 144 -33.29 36.06 19.66
C PHE A 144 -34.05 37.00 20.61
N LEU A 145 -33.35 37.90 21.30
CA LEU A 145 -33.97 38.89 22.19
C LEU A 145 -34.91 39.82 21.42
N LYS A 146 -34.50 40.34 20.26
CA LYS A 146 -35.38 41.15 19.41
C LYS A 146 -36.62 40.38 18.95
N MET A 147 -36.48 39.10 18.62
CA MET A 147 -37.63 38.25 18.25
C MET A 147 -38.58 38.09 19.45
N MET A 148 -38.04 37.79 20.63
CA MET A 148 -38.82 37.67 21.86
C MET A 148 -39.51 38.97 22.24
N ASP A 149 -38.85 40.12 22.11
CA ASP A 149 -39.44 41.44 22.34
C ASP A 149 -40.55 41.74 21.31
N SER A 150 -40.33 41.38 20.05
CA SER A 150 -41.35 41.57 19.00
C SER A 150 -42.57 40.68 19.22
N LEU A 151 -42.36 39.45 19.71
CA LEU A 151 -43.44 38.52 20.06
C LEU A 151 -44.14 38.98 21.34
N ALA A 152 -43.42 39.41 22.35
CA ALA A 152 -43.99 39.98 23.58
C ALA A 152 -44.86 41.21 23.27
N GLY A 153 -44.38 42.09 22.38
CA GLY A 153 -45.14 43.23 21.87
C GLY A 153 -46.38 42.82 21.07
N PHE A 154 -46.29 41.78 20.24
CA PHE A 154 -47.42 41.26 19.45
C PHE A 154 -48.50 40.60 20.32
N TYR A 155 -48.10 39.90 21.39
CA TYR A 155 -49.01 39.24 22.33
C TYR A 155 -49.43 40.13 23.51
N GLY A 156 -49.00 41.39 23.55
CA GLY A 156 -49.36 42.34 24.62
C GLY A 156 -48.78 42.00 25.99
N ILE A 157 -47.77 41.12 26.04
CA ILE A 157 -47.05 40.77 27.28
C ILE A 157 -46.07 41.91 27.54
N SER A 158 -46.56 42.98 28.15
CA SER A 158 -45.70 44.04 28.68
C SER A 158 -45.04 43.50 29.94
N ALA A 159 -43.70 43.49 30.00
CA ALA A 159 -43.02 43.36 31.29
C ALA A 159 -43.52 44.51 32.18
N GLU A 160 -44.23 44.17 33.26
CA GLU A 160 -44.64 45.14 34.27
C GLU A 160 -43.41 45.97 34.67
N LYS A 161 -43.48 47.28 34.44
CA LYS A 161 -42.67 48.22 35.19
C LYS A 161 -43.03 48.02 36.66
N LYS A 162 -42.10 47.44 37.43
CA LYS A 162 -42.11 47.64 38.87
C LYS A 162 -41.61 49.06 39.13
N ASP A 163 -42.56 49.99 39.22
CA ASP A 163 -42.36 51.25 39.93
C ASP A 163 -42.41 50.96 41.44
N GLU A 164 -41.21 51.08 42.05
CA GLU A 164 -40.84 51.59 43.40
C GLU A 164 -41.49 51.04 44.70
N PRO A 165 -40.79 51.21 45.85
CA PRO A 165 -41.02 52.44 46.62
C PRO A 165 -39.73 53.14 47.07
N GLU A 166 -39.81 54.48 47.10
CA GLU A 166 -39.07 55.34 48.02
C GLU A 166 -39.20 54.84 49.46
N GLU A 167 -38.09 54.79 50.22
CA GLU A 167 -38.13 55.10 51.64
C GLU A 167 -36.75 55.55 52.17
N LYS A 168 -36.67 56.86 52.42
CA LYS A 168 -35.87 57.63 53.40
C LYS A 168 -34.35 57.45 53.49
#